data_AF-A0A936SWH6-F1
#
_entry.id   AF-A0A936SWH6-F1
#
_cell.length_a   1.000
_cell.length_b   1.000
_cell.length_c   1.000
_cell.angle_alpha   90.00
_cell.angle_beta   90.00
_cell.angle_gamma   90.00
#
_symmetry.space_group_name_H-M   'P 1'
#
loop_
_entity.id
_entity.type
_entity.pdbx_description
1 polymer ?
#
loop_
_entity_poly.entity_id
_entity_poly.type
_entity_poly.pdbx_seq_one_letter_code
_entity_poly.pdbx_strand_id
1 'polypeptide(L)'
;MLTLLDGKEEHRSVMDLKVEDQRTEPRVAVQFRTMVSGSVESEGTGTILDLSQNGCRLESQLLMLPGLSLELRIAVPGLEWALMIDGADVQWADEDRAGLAFVRVRETERQRLNEVVAARLAKEADTGNDAQGELIPFEFQGLDAVLAKDPELTVSKGLAWFSQDRAEFRFRGGSLIGRAFPTCTPELAFTLGELVRVGGDREADFALALLQNYLGSTSTDSVLKEIVSRFSDDDRIMRGVRTIINSPNMASVSGEFALAEAWRVKKESLTNWLTDGRSVVKSFAEQHLAELDRMIVAERHRVEAERELRERSRHEDESGHDHGYRPKPF
;
A
#
# COMPACT_ATOMS: atom_id res chain seq x y z
N MET A 1 80.12 -22.29 18.50
CA MET A 1 79.54 -23.43 17.76
C MET A 1 78.05 -23.13 17.61
N LEU A 2 77.60 -22.86 16.38
CA LEU A 2 76.19 -22.57 16.05
C LEU A 2 75.30 -23.82 16.24
N THR A 3 74.05 -23.62 16.70
CA THR A 3 72.81 -24.32 16.28
C THR A 3 71.62 -23.61 16.97
N LEU A 4 70.82 -22.81 16.26
CA LEU A 4 69.62 -23.10 15.45
C LEU A 4 68.29 -23.21 16.25
N LEU A 5 67.44 -22.22 15.96
CA LEU A 5 66.04 -21.95 16.32
C LEU A 5 65.11 -23.18 16.30
N ASP A 6 64.13 -23.19 17.20
CA ASP A 6 62.73 -23.33 16.78
C ASP A 6 61.78 -22.63 17.77
N GLY A 7 61.08 -21.61 17.30
CA GLY A 7 60.09 -20.83 18.04
C GLY A 7 58.71 -21.33 17.64
N LYS A 8 57.99 -21.95 18.57
CA LYS A 8 56.60 -22.37 18.35
C LYS A 8 55.69 -21.34 19.01
N GLU A 9 55.19 -20.42 18.20
CA GLU A 9 54.21 -19.41 18.60
C GLU A 9 52.89 -20.06 19.04
N GLU A 10 52.41 -19.62 20.21
CA GLU A 10 51.08 -19.93 20.73
C GLU A 10 50.00 -19.29 19.84
N HIS A 11 49.28 -20.10 19.08
CA HIS A 11 48.02 -19.69 18.49
C HIS A 11 46.93 -19.66 19.59
N ARG A 12 46.83 -18.52 20.30
CA ARG A 12 45.60 -18.18 21.04
C ARG A 12 44.57 -17.69 20.02
N SER A 13 43.57 -18.53 19.76
CA SER A 13 42.39 -18.18 18.97
C SER A 13 41.70 -16.96 19.58
N VAL A 14 41.65 -15.86 18.84
CA VAL A 14 40.83 -14.68 19.16
C VAL A 14 39.44 -14.92 18.58
N MET A 15 38.66 -15.77 19.24
CA MET A 15 37.23 -15.95 18.96
C MET A 15 36.48 -16.00 20.28
N ASP A 16 36.20 -14.81 20.81
CA ASP A 16 35.06 -14.52 21.69
C ASP A 16 34.93 -12.99 21.82
N LEU A 17 34.69 -12.33 20.68
CA LEU A 17 34.09 -11.00 20.70
C LEU A 17 32.60 -11.21 20.92
N LYS A 18 32.20 -11.13 22.19
CA LYS A 18 30.82 -11.01 22.62
C LYS A 18 30.24 -9.79 21.90
N VAL A 19 29.45 -10.01 20.85
CA VAL A 19 28.71 -8.93 20.18
C VAL A 19 27.74 -8.37 21.21
N GLU A 20 28.10 -7.23 21.81
CA GLU A 20 27.23 -6.51 22.73
C GLU A 20 25.97 -6.10 21.98
N ASP A 21 24.82 -6.44 22.54
CA ASP A 21 23.53 -6.05 22.03
C ASP A 21 23.38 -4.52 22.20
N GLN A 22 23.68 -3.76 21.15
CA GLN A 22 23.60 -2.29 21.13
C GLN A 22 22.15 -1.77 21.07
N ARG A 23 21.15 -2.66 21.21
CA ARG A 23 19.74 -2.31 21.08
C ARG A 23 19.24 -1.64 22.36
N THR A 24 18.51 -0.56 22.19
CA THR A 24 17.88 0.18 23.28
C THR A 24 16.49 -0.36 23.66
N GLU A 25 15.88 -1.18 22.81
CA GLU A 25 14.50 -1.67 22.99
C GLU A 25 14.33 -3.15 22.61
N PRO A 26 13.45 -3.88 23.31
CA PRO A 26 13.14 -5.27 22.98
C PRO A 26 12.43 -5.38 21.64
N ARG A 27 12.77 -6.43 20.87
CA ARG A 27 12.11 -6.77 19.61
C ARG A 27 11.40 -8.11 19.75
N VAL A 28 10.21 -8.20 19.20
CA VAL A 28 9.43 -9.45 19.12
C VAL A 28 9.62 -10.09 17.76
N ALA A 29 9.77 -11.41 17.73
CA ALA A 29 9.84 -12.15 16.49
C ALA A 29 8.44 -12.25 15.87
N VAL A 30 8.30 -11.88 14.60
CA VAL A 30 7.02 -11.89 13.89
C VAL A 30 7.19 -12.35 12.44
N GLN A 31 6.07 -12.66 11.78
CA GLN A 31 6.01 -12.90 10.34
C GLN A 31 4.76 -12.21 9.80
N PHE A 32 4.82 -10.89 9.67
CA PHE A 32 3.69 -10.09 9.20
C PHE A 32 3.90 -9.68 7.75
N ARG A 33 2.89 -9.88 6.90
CA ARG A 33 2.95 -9.37 5.53
C ARG A 33 2.89 -7.84 5.56
N THR A 34 3.62 -7.19 4.67
CA THR A 34 3.57 -5.75 4.53
C THR A 34 3.54 -5.33 3.06
N MET A 35 2.82 -4.24 2.78
CA MET A 35 3.07 -3.45 1.58
C MET A 35 4.06 -2.34 1.92
N VAL A 36 4.94 -2.04 0.97
CA VAL A 36 6.02 -1.07 1.08
C VAL A 36 5.87 -0.10 -0.07
N SER A 37 5.89 1.20 0.22
CA SER A 37 5.85 2.25 -0.79
C SER A 37 6.94 3.29 -0.51
N GLY A 38 7.66 3.71 -1.56
CA GLY A 38 8.68 4.76 -1.50
C GLY A 38 8.26 6.02 -2.26
N SER A 39 8.99 7.12 -2.06
CA SER A 39 8.75 8.41 -2.74
C SER A 39 9.01 8.40 -4.25
N VAL A 40 9.55 7.32 -4.80
CA VAL A 40 9.87 7.15 -6.23
C VAL A 40 9.45 5.73 -6.66
N GLU A 41 8.18 5.58 -7.02
CA GLU A 41 7.58 4.46 -7.80
C GLU A 41 7.83 3.00 -7.34
N SER A 42 8.47 2.80 -6.20
CA SER A 42 8.77 1.47 -5.65
C SER A 42 7.65 1.05 -4.72
N GLU A 43 6.56 0.55 -5.30
CA GLU A 43 5.56 -0.24 -4.56
C GLU A 43 5.94 -1.71 -4.62
N GLY A 44 5.94 -2.38 -3.46
CA GLY A 44 6.24 -3.80 -3.39
C GLY A 44 5.70 -4.44 -2.13
N THR A 45 5.92 -5.74 -2.01
CA THR A 45 5.50 -6.52 -0.85
C THR A 45 6.71 -7.03 -0.08
N GLY A 46 6.52 -7.33 1.19
CA GLY A 46 7.55 -7.91 2.03
C GLY A 46 7.00 -8.57 3.28
N THR A 47 7.91 -9.07 4.10
CA THR A 47 7.60 -9.70 5.38
C THR A 47 8.38 -9.01 6.50
N ILE A 48 7.68 -8.60 7.55
CA ILE A 48 8.30 -8.13 8.79
C ILE A 48 8.71 -9.36 9.60
N LEU A 49 10.01 -9.45 9.90
CA LEU A 49 10.65 -10.57 10.60
C LEU A 49 10.81 -10.33 12.11
N ASP A 50 11.01 -9.08 12.49
CA ASP A 50 10.96 -8.63 13.89
C ASP A 50 10.38 -7.22 13.96
N LEU A 51 9.75 -6.91 15.10
CA LEU A 51 9.06 -5.65 15.34
C LEU A 51 9.40 -5.11 16.73
N SER A 52 9.60 -3.81 16.81
CA SER A 52 9.79 -3.05 18.06
C SER A 52 8.97 -1.77 18.01
N GLN A 53 8.97 -1.00 19.10
CA GLN A 53 8.23 0.28 19.15
C GLN A 53 8.81 1.33 18.18
N ASN A 54 10.09 1.20 17.82
CA ASN A 54 10.81 2.19 17.01
C ASN A 54 11.41 1.65 15.71
N GLY A 55 11.09 0.42 15.32
CA GLY A 55 11.63 -0.14 14.09
C GLY A 55 11.27 -1.59 13.86
N CYS A 56 11.68 -2.10 12.70
CA CYS A 56 11.47 -3.49 12.32
C CYS A 56 12.60 -3.99 11.42
N ARG A 57 12.64 -5.31 11.22
CA ARG A 57 13.40 -5.93 10.12
C ARG A 57 12.43 -6.36 9.02
N LEU A 58 12.70 -5.92 7.80
CA LEU A 58 11.93 -6.21 6.60
C LEU A 58 12.71 -7.17 5.70
N GLU A 59 12.01 -8.15 5.12
CA GLU A 59 12.47 -8.97 3.99
C GLU A 59 11.63 -8.62 2.75
N SER A 60 12.27 -8.25 1.64
CA SER A 60 11.60 -7.85 0.40
C SER A 60 12.54 -7.96 -0.80
N GLN A 61 11.98 -8.20 -2.00
CA GLN A 61 12.74 -8.18 -3.26
C GLN A 61 13.01 -6.75 -3.78
N LEU A 62 12.50 -5.72 -3.09
CA LEU A 62 12.78 -4.34 -3.43
C LEU A 62 14.25 -4.00 -3.13
N LEU A 63 14.90 -3.31 -4.08
CA LEU A 63 16.23 -2.78 -3.86
C LEU A 63 16.18 -1.63 -2.84
N MET A 64 16.78 -1.83 -1.67
CA MET A 64 16.78 -0.86 -0.57
C MET A 64 18.17 -0.25 -0.39
N LEU A 65 18.22 1.07 -0.27
CA LEU A 65 19.45 1.82 0.01
C LEU A 65 19.34 2.48 1.39
N PRO A 66 20.40 2.45 2.22
CA PRO A 66 20.43 3.20 3.47
C PRO A 66 20.10 4.69 3.28
N GLY A 67 19.27 5.24 4.17
CA GLY A 67 18.78 6.61 4.13
C GLY A 67 17.51 6.83 3.32
N LEU A 68 17.00 5.82 2.59
CA LEU A 68 15.66 5.91 2.00
C LEU A 68 14.58 5.87 3.08
N SER A 69 13.57 6.73 2.96
CA SER A 69 12.37 6.71 3.81
C SER A 69 11.25 5.96 3.09
N LEU A 70 10.69 4.96 3.77
CA LEU A 70 9.62 4.10 3.28
C LEU A 70 8.32 4.33 4.08
N GLU A 71 7.18 4.16 3.43
CA GLU A 71 5.89 3.99 4.09
C GLU A 71 5.56 2.49 4.16
N LEU A 72 5.08 2.02 5.31
CA LEU A 72 4.77 0.60 5.55
C LEU A 72 3.29 0.41 5.92
N ARG A 73 2.71 -0.68 5.41
CA ARG A 73 1.36 -1.15 5.77
C ARG A 73 1.46 -2.58 6.25
N ILE A 74 1.60 -2.75 7.57
CA ILE A 74 1.91 -4.04 8.19
C ILE A 74 0.61 -4.75 8.56
N ALA A 75 0.31 -5.87 7.91
CA ALA A 75 -0.83 -6.71 8.21
C ALA A 75 -0.54 -7.57 9.46
N VAL A 76 -1.05 -7.14 10.61
CA VAL A 76 -0.90 -7.86 11.88
C VAL A 76 -2.07 -8.84 12.04
N PRO A 77 -1.82 -10.15 12.24
CA PRO A 77 -2.86 -11.12 12.53
C PRO A 77 -3.65 -10.75 13.78
N GLY A 78 -4.97 -10.74 13.66
CA GLY A 78 -5.87 -10.29 14.73
C GLY A 78 -6.10 -8.77 14.75
N LEU A 79 -5.49 -7.99 13.86
CA LEU A 79 -5.94 -6.63 13.59
C LEU A 79 -6.71 -6.62 12.27
N GLU A 80 -7.82 -5.90 12.27
CA GLU A 80 -8.65 -5.75 11.08
C GLU A 80 -8.04 -4.76 10.08
N TRP A 81 -7.34 -3.73 10.59
CA TRP A 81 -6.62 -2.76 9.78
C TRP A 81 -5.12 -2.93 9.92
N ALA A 82 -4.40 -2.78 8.81
CA ALA A 82 -2.94 -2.75 8.83
C ALA A 82 -2.43 -1.65 9.77
N LEU A 83 -1.31 -1.92 10.43
CA LEU A 83 -0.57 -0.92 11.17
C LEU A 83 0.17 -0.04 10.16
N MET A 84 0.00 1.27 10.29
CA MET A 84 0.54 2.25 9.33
C MET A 84 1.77 2.94 9.90
N ILE A 85 2.86 2.89 9.14
CA ILE A 85 4.09 3.64 9.40
C ILE A 85 4.29 4.64 8.26
N ASP A 86 4.09 5.93 8.54
CA ASP A 86 4.17 7.01 7.55
C ASP A 86 5.62 7.37 7.16
N GLY A 87 6.61 6.82 7.84
CA GLY A 87 8.01 7.05 7.54
C GLY A 87 8.92 6.13 8.34
N ALA A 88 9.64 5.29 7.62
CA ALA A 88 10.60 4.32 8.13
C ALA A 88 11.91 4.44 7.34
N ASP A 89 12.97 4.92 7.99
CA ASP A 89 14.26 5.13 7.36
C ASP A 89 15.07 3.84 7.36
N VAL A 90 15.57 3.44 6.19
CA VAL A 90 16.48 2.32 6.02
C VAL A 90 17.80 2.63 6.73
N GLN A 91 18.09 1.91 7.82
CA GLN A 91 19.33 2.06 8.60
C GLN A 91 20.47 1.23 7.99
N TRP A 92 20.13 0.06 7.47
CA TRP A 92 21.03 -0.82 6.75
C TRP A 92 20.20 -1.68 5.79
N ALA A 93 20.85 -2.13 4.71
CA ALA A 93 20.29 -3.06 3.75
C ALA A 93 21.33 -4.13 3.41
N ASP A 94 20.84 -5.34 3.22
CA ASP A 94 21.50 -6.54 2.70
C ASP A 94 20.62 -7.10 1.55
N GLU A 95 21.08 -8.11 0.81
CA GLU A 95 20.49 -8.59 -0.46
C GLU A 95 18.96 -8.50 -0.54
N ASP A 96 18.23 -9.10 0.39
CA ASP A 96 16.76 -9.10 0.47
C ASP A 96 16.23 -8.55 1.80
N ARG A 97 17.08 -7.95 2.64
CA ARG A 97 16.74 -7.57 4.01
C ARG A 97 17.14 -6.16 4.35
N ALA A 98 16.31 -5.48 5.13
CA ALA A 98 16.63 -4.16 5.65
C ALA A 98 16.21 -4.00 7.11
N GLY A 99 17.00 -3.23 7.85
CA GLY A 99 16.63 -2.71 9.15
C GLY A 99 16.04 -1.32 9.01
N LEU A 100 14.81 -1.14 9.49
CA LEU A 100 14.08 0.12 9.37
C LEU A 100 13.92 0.77 10.75
N ALA A 101 14.14 2.08 10.82
CA ALA A 101 13.82 2.89 12.00
C ALA A 101 12.58 3.73 11.74
N PHE A 102 11.59 3.66 12.63
CA PHE A 102 10.35 4.41 12.50
C PHE A 102 10.58 5.87 12.90
N VAL A 103 10.65 6.75 11.90
CA VAL A 103 10.86 8.18 12.09
C VAL A 103 9.56 8.98 12.09
N ARG A 104 8.49 8.41 11.52
CA ARG A 104 7.17 9.04 11.47
C ARG A 104 6.07 8.01 11.69
N VAL A 105 5.49 8.05 12.88
CA VAL A 105 4.34 7.23 13.28
C VAL A 105 3.34 8.15 13.95
N ARG A 106 2.08 8.08 13.53
CA ARG A 106 0.99 8.82 14.18
C ARG A 106 0.76 8.29 15.58
N GLU A 107 0.28 9.14 16.49
CA GLU A 107 0.10 8.76 17.89
C GLU A 107 -0.86 7.56 18.07
N THR A 108 -1.94 7.51 17.29
CA THR A 108 -2.89 6.39 17.30
C THR A 108 -2.26 5.08 16.83
N GLU A 109 -1.44 5.13 15.78
CA GLU A 109 -0.71 3.96 15.28
C GLU A 109 0.43 3.57 16.22
N ARG A 110 1.05 4.53 16.91
CA ARG A 110 2.05 4.28 17.95
C ARG A 110 1.44 3.52 19.13
N GLN A 111 0.22 3.87 19.54
CA GLN A 111 -0.52 3.12 20.56
C GLN A 111 -0.80 1.67 20.11
N ARG A 112 -1.33 1.49 18.90
CA ARG A 112 -1.57 0.15 18.32
C ARG A 112 -0.29 -0.68 18.21
N LEU A 113 0.81 -0.06 17.76
CA LEU A 113 2.12 -0.69 17.67
C LEU A 113 2.61 -1.16 19.05
N ASN A 114 2.51 -0.29 20.06
CA ASN A 114 2.91 -0.60 21.42
C ASN A 114 2.11 -1.78 21.99
N GLU A 115 0.80 -1.81 21.74
CA GLU A 115 -0.07 -2.92 22.14
C GLU A 115 0.32 -4.23 21.45
N VAL A 116 0.57 -4.20 20.13
CA VAL A 116 1.03 -5.39 19.38
C VAL A 116 2.35 -5.91 19.94
N VAL A 117 3.33 -5.03 20.15
CA VAL A 117 4.64 -5.42 20.71
C VAL A 117 4.48 -5.98 22.12
N ALA A 118 3.71 -5.32 22.98
CA ALA A 118 3.47 -5.76 24.35
C ALA A 118 2.77 -7.14 24.41
N ALA A 119 1.74 -7.34 23.60
CA ALA A 119 1.00 -8.60 23.52
C ALA A 119 1.88 -9.77 23.03
N ARG A 120 2.87 -9.49 22.17
CA ARG A 120 3.82 -10.49 21.68
C ARG A 120 4.90 -10.81 22.71
N LEU A 121 5.45 -9.80 23.39
CA LEU A 121 6.40 -10.00 24.49
C LEU A 121 5.78 -10.83 25.62
N ALA A 122 4.52 -10.58 25.96
CA ALA A 122 3.80 -11.35 26.97
C ALA A 122 3.67 -12.84 26.62
N LYS A 123 3.52 -13.17 25.32
CA LYS A 123 3.44 -14.57 24.85
C LYS A 123 4.79 -15.27 24.82
N GLU A 124 5.86 -14.57 24.44
CA GLU A 124 7.23 -15.11 24.47
C GLU A 124 7.70 -15.42 25.90
N ALA A 125 7.18 -14.73 26.91
CA ALA A 125 7.45 -15.03 28.33
C ALA A 125 6.67 -16.25 28.87
N ASP A 126 5.60 -16.67 28.20
CA ASP A 126 4.67 -17.72 28.65
C ASP A 126 4.87 -19.06 27.91
N THR A 127 5.91 -19.17 27.07
CA THR A 127 6.25 -20.40 26.33
C THR A 127 6.90 -21.45 27.23
N GLY A 128 6.10 -21.99 28.15
CA GLY A 128 6.17 -23.35 28.66
C GLY A 128 4.92 -24.18 28.29
N ASN A 129 3.94 -23.63 27.56
CA ASN A 129 2.77 -24.41 27.16
C ASN A 129 2.20 -23.96 25.81
N ASP A 130 2.02 -24.93 24.92
CA ASP A 130 1.38 -24.79 23.62
C ASP A 130 -0.10 -24.43 23.81
N ALA A 131 -0.40 -23.14 23.73
CA ALA A 131 -1.73 -22.67 23.40
C ALA A 131 -1.56 -21.50 22.45
N GLN A 132 -2.07 -21.63 21.22
CA GLN A 132 -2.38 -20.48 20.38
C GLN A 132 -3.37 -19.59 21.14
N GLY A 133 -2.84 -18.68 21.96
CA GLY A 133 -3.60 -17.56 22.47
C GLY A 133 -4.00 -16.74 21.26
N GLU A 134 -5.25 -16.80 20.88
CA GLU A 134 -5.87 -15.89 19.94
C GLU A 134 -5.62 -14.47 20.48
N LEU A 135 -4.97 -13.60 19.70
CA LEU A 135 -5.00 -12.18 20.02
C LEU A 135 -6.47 -11.81 19.90
N ILE A 136 -7.17 -11.61 21.02
CA ILE A 136 -8.54 -11.09 20.99
C ILE A 136 -8.44 -9.70 20.35
N PRO A 137 -8.95 -9.50 19.11
CA PRO A 137 -8.97 -8.18 18.50
C PRO A 137 -9.91 -7.31 19.32
N PHE A 138 -9.41 -6.20 19.87
CA PHE A 138 -10.24 -5.23 20.57
C PHE A 138 -10.77 -4.17 19.60
N GLU A 139 -11.53 -4.55 18.56
CA GLU A 139 -12.22 -3.57 17.69
C GLU A 139 -13.63 -4.07 17.33
N PHE A 140 -14.61 -3.16 17.32
CA PHE A 140 -16.07 -3.34 17.32
C PHE A 140 -16.61 -4.48 16.41
N GLN A 141 -16.57 -5.72 16.89
CA GLN A 141 -17.17 -6.85 16.17
C GLN A 141 -18.68 -6.62 15.97
N GLY A 142 -19.11 -6.60 14.70
CA GLY A 142 -20.51 -6.48 14.31
C GLY A 142 -21.03 -5.05 14.11
N LEU A 143 -20.20 -4.02 14.27
CA LEU A 143 -20.62 -2.65 13.96
C LEU A 143 -20.91 -2.45 12.48
N ASP A 144 -20.15 -3.12 11.61
CA ASP A 144 -20.41 -3.22 10.17
C ASP A 144 -21.82 -3.77 9.89
N ALA A 145 -22.23 -4.84 10.58
CA ALA A 145 -23.56 -5.42 10.45
C ALA A 145 -24.69 -4.50 10.97
N VAL A 146 -24.39 -3.59 11.90
CA VAL A 146 -25.34 -2.56 12.37
C VAL A 146 -25.41 -1.42 11.36
N LEU A 147 -24.27 -0.91 10.89
CA LEU A 147 -24.18 0.16 9.91
C LEU A 147 -24.82 -0.22 8.57
N ALA A 148 -24.66 -1.47 8.13
CA ALA A 148 -25.27 -2.00 6.90
C ALA A 148 -26.80 -1.85 6.84
N LYS A 149 -27.46 -1.72 8.01
CA LYS A 149 -28.93 -1.58 8.10
C LYS A 149 -29.43 -0.16 7.87
N ASP A 150 -28.55 0.84 8.00
CA ASP A 150 -28.93 2.26 7.94
C ASP A 150 -27.85 3.07 7.20
N PRO A 151 -27.96 3.21 5.87
CA PRO A 151 -27.04 3.98 5.05
C PRO A 151 -27.00 5.47 5.43
N GLU A 152 -28.12 6.06 5.85
CA GLU A 152 -28.21 7.48 6.22
C GLU A 152 -27.42 7.76 7.49
N LEU A 153 -27.65 6.95 8.54
CA LEU A 153 -26.87 7.04 9.77
C LEU A 153 -25.39 6.77 9.50
N THR A 154 -25.07 5.80 8.65
CA THR A 154 -23.70 5.46 8.30
C THR A 154 -22.98 6.62 7.61
N VAL A 155 -23.61 7.25 6.62
CA VAL A 155 -23.06 8.42 5.93
C VAL A 155 -22.90 9.60 6.91
N SER A 156 -23.89 9.84 7.77
CA SER A 156 -23.82 10.91 8.78
C SER A 156 -22.67 10.71 9.76
N LYS A 157 -22.51 9.50 10.31
CA LYS A 157 -21.40 9.16 11.21
C LYS A 157 -20.06 9.16 10.49
N GLY A 158 -20.01 8.64 9.27
CA GLY A 158 -18.85 8.70 8.40
C GLY A 158 -18.36 10.12 8.19
N LEU A 159 -19.26 11.05 7.87
CA LEU A 159 -18.92 12.45 7.66
C LEU A 159 -18.40 13.11 8.95
N ALA A 160 -18.98 12.76 10.11
CA ALA A 160 -18.49 13.23 11.40
C ALA A 160 -17.06 12.73 11.68
N TRP A 161 -16.76 11.45 11.42
CA TRP A 161 -15.41 10.89 11.55
C TRP A 161 -14.42 11.52 10.58
N PHE A 162 -14.82 11.71 9.33
CA PHE A 162 -14.00 12.40 8.33
C PHE A 162 -13.68 13.84 8.72
N SER A 163 -14.63 14.53 9.35
CA SER A 163 -14.43 15.89 9.82
C SER A 163 -13.45 15.98 10.99
N GLN A 164 -13.28 14.91 11.77
CA GLN A 164 -12.31 14.85 12.87
C GLN A 164 -10.90 14.59 12.34
N ASP A 165 -10.74 13.61 11.46
CA ASP A 165 -9.45 13.30 10.84
C ASP A 165 -9.63 12.79 9.40
N ARG A 166 -9.39 13.69 8.44
CA ARG A 166 -9.50 13.39 7.01
C ARG A 166 -8.45 12.39 6.53
N ALA A 167 -7.25 12.42 7.12
CA ALA A 167 -6.12 11.60 6.68
C ALA A 167 -6.28 10.14 7.12
N GLU A 168 -6.86 9.92 8.29
CA GLU A 168 -7.16 8.60 8.84
C GLU A 168 -8.46 8.00 8.32
N PHE A 169 -9.40 8.84 7.88
CA PHE A 169 -10.72 8.37 7.48
C PHE A 169 -10.66 7.21 6.49
N ARG A 170 -9.82 7.30 5.44
CA ARG A 170 -9.70 6.23 4.43
C ARG A 170 -9.31 4.87 5.03
N PHE A 171 -8.60 4.86 6.14
CA PHE A 171 -8.09 3.64 6.78
C PHE A 171 -9.02 3.12 7.87
N ARG A 172 -9.78 4.01 8.52
CA ARG A 172 -10.69 3.68 9.62
C ARG A 172 -12.13 3.74 9.16
N GLY A 173 -12.73 4.94 9.20
CA GLY A 173 -14.15 5.16 8.90
C GLY A 173 -14.53 4.68 7.50
N GLY A 174 -13.76 5.03 6.47
CA GLY A 174 -13.97 4.57 5.10
C GLY A 174 -13.88 3.06 4.96
N SER A 175 -12.90 2.42 5.60
CA SER A 175 -12.76 0.96 5.58
C SER A 175 -13.90 0.25 6.32
N LEU A 176 -14.32 0.75 7.48
CA LEU A 176 -15.46 0.22 8.23
C LEU A 176 -16.76 0.30 7.40
N ILE A 177 -17.00 1.45 6.75
CA ILE A 177 -18.16 1.63 5.88
C ILE A 177 -18.06 0.72 4.64
N GLY A 178 -16.87 0.59 4.05
CA GLY A 178 -16.63 -0.34 2.94
C GLY A 178 -16.88 -1.81 3.31
N ARG A 179 -16.69 -2.20 4.57
CA ARG A 179 -17.08 -3.54 5.07
C ARG A 179 -18.58 -3.68 5.28
N ALA A 180 -19.21 -2.66 5.87
CA ALA A 180 -20.66 -2.62 6.04
C ALA A 180 -21.40 -2.66 4.68
N PHE A 181 -20.80 -2.05 3.66
CA PHE A 181 -21.29 -2.01 2.29
C PHE A 181 -20.19 -2.47 1.33
N PRO A 182 -20.01 -3.79 1.10
CA PRO A 182 -18.97 -4.31 0.21
C PRO A 182 -19.11 -3.86 -1.26
N THR A 183 -20.31 -3.47 -1.64
CA THR A 183 -20.60 -2.76 -2.88
C THR A 183 -21.26 -1.43 -2.55
N CYS A 184 -21.08 -0.42 -3.40
CA CYS A 184 -21.83 0.82 -3.25
C CYS A 184 -23.30 0.53 -3.62
N THR A 185 -24.13 0.21 -2.63
CA THR A 185 -25.53 -0.12 -2.90
C THR A 185 -26.27 1.10 -3.46
N PRO A 186 -27.37 0.91 -4.21
CA PRO A 186 -28.16 2.03 -4.71
C PRO A 186 -28.58 3.02 -3.60
N GLU A 187 -28.88 2.52 -2.41
CA GLU A 187 -29.26 3.33 -1.24
C GLU A 187 -28.09 4.15 -0.70
N LEU A 188 -26.89 3.54 -0.61
CA LEU A 188 -25.68 4.27 -0.22
C LEU A 188 -25.30 5.32 -1.26
N ALA A 189 -25.33 4.96 -2.54
CA ALA A 189 -25.06 5.87 -3.65
C ALA A 189 -26.05 7.04 -3.67
N PHE A 190 -27.34 6.77 -3.47
CA PHE A 190 -28.37 7.82 -3.35
C PHE A 190 -28.07 8.76 -2.18
N THR A 191 -27.77 8.21 -0.99
CA THR A 191 -27.47 9.00 0.21
C THR A 191 -26.24 9.90 0.01
N LEU A 192 -25.18 9.36 -0.59
CA LEU A 192 -23.98 10.13 -0.93
C LEU A 192 -24.25 11.20 -1.99
N GLY A 193 -25.04 10.87 -3.01
CA GLY A 193 -25.47 11.80 -4.04
C GLY A 193 -26.23 12.99 -3.45
N GLU A 194 -27.21 12.73 -2.56
CA GLU A 194 -27.97 13.78 -1.87
C GLU A 194 -27.07 14.61 -0.95
N LEU A 195 -26.13 13.98 -0.24
CA LEU A 195 -25.16 14.68 0.60
C LEU A 195 -24.31 15.65 -0.24
N VAL A 196 -23.80 15.20 -1.39
CA VAL A 196 -23.04 16.04 -2.33
C VAL A 196 -23.93 17.12 -2.93
N ARG A 197 -25.19 16.81 -3.27
CA ARG A 197 -26.14 17.75 -3.89
C ARG A 197 -26.52 18.92 -2.96
N VAL A 198 -26.57 18.69 -1.65
CA VAL A 198 -26.91 19.73 -0.64
C VAL A 198 -25.67 20.36 -0.01
N GLY A 199 -24.59 19.61 0.15
CA GLY A 199 -23.37 20.03 0.85
C GLY A 199 -22.45 20.94 0.03
N GLY A 200 -21.19 21.02 0.48
CA GLY A 200 -20.11 21.74 -0.21
C GLY A 200 -18.86 20.87 -0.38
N ASP A 201 -17.70 21.50 -0.44
CA ASP A 201 -16.42 20.85 -0.73
C ASP A 201 -16.09 19.72 0.26
N ARG A 202 -16.47 19.89 1.53
CA ARG A 202 -16.23 18.88 2.59
C ARG A 202 -17.01 17.60 2.31
N GLU A 203 -18.28 17.71 1.95
CA GLU A 203 -19.14 16.58 1.65
C GLU A 203 -18.70 15.88 0.35
N ALA A 204 -18.26 16.65 -0.65
CA ALA A 204 -17.64 16.10 -1.86
C ALA A 204 -16.33 15.35 -1.55
N ASP A 205 -15.45 15.92 -0.72
CA ASP A 205 -14.21 15.26 -0.28
C ASP A 205 -14.48 13.96 0.48
N PHE A 206 -15.45 13.99 1.39
CA PHE A 206 -15.88 12.81 2.12
C PHE A 206 -16.39 11.73 1.17
N ALA A 207 -17.27 12.09 0.22
CA ALA A 207 -17.77 11.17 -0.77
C ALA A 207 -16.63 10.56 -1.60
N LEU A 208 -15.71 11.38 -2.11
CA LEU A 208 -14.53 10.90 -2.85
C LEU A 208 -13.65 9.97 -1.99
N ALA A 209 -13.42 10.31 -0.72
CA ALA A 209 -12.64 9.48 0.20
C ALA A 209 -13.31 8.12 0.45
N LEU A 210 -14.64 8.09 0.56
CA LEU A 210 -15.38 6.84 0.72
C LEU A 210 -15.42 6.02 -0.57
N LEU A 211 -15.62 6.66 -1.73
CA LEU A 211 -15.69 6.01 -3.04
C LEU A 211 -14.38 5.29 -3.45
N GLN A 212 -13.25 5.60 -2.81
CA GLN A 212 -12.00 4.84 -2.94
C GLN A 212 -12.13 3.36 -2.53
N ASN A 213 -13.17 2.99 -1.77
CA ASN A 213 -13.45 1.59 -1.43
C ASN A 213 -14.18 0.82 -2.56
N TYR A 214 -14.55 1.50 -3.65
CA TYR A 214 -15.40 0.96 -4.73
C TYR A 214 -14.78 1.14 -6.13
N LEU A 215 -13.45 1.19 -6.21
CA LEU A 215 -12.73 1.43 -7.46
C LEU A 215 -13.13 0.44 -8.57
N GLY A 216 -13.22 0.95 -9.80
CA GLY A 216 -13.63 0.18 -10.96
C GLY A 216 -15.12 -0.21 -11.02
N SER A 217 -15.94 0.11 -10.01
CA SER A 217 -17.38 -0.16 -10.04
C SER A 217 -18.19 0.98 -10.66
N THR A 218 -19.17 0.65 -11.52
CA THR A 218 -20.15 1.60 -12.06
C THR A 218 -21.22 2.01 -11.06
N SER A 219 -21.31 1.31 -9.92
CA SER A 219 -22.24 1.66 -8.82
C SER A 219 -21.97 3.04 -8.21
N THR A 220 -20.78 3.61 -8.45
CA THR A 220 -20.37 4.93 -7.96
C THR A 220 -20.70 6.07 -8.92
N ASP A 221 -21.11 5.75 -10.15
CA ASP A 221 -21.21 6.71 -11.25
C ASP A 221 -22.22 7.82 -10.97
N SER A 222 -23.36 7.52 -10.33
CA SER A 222 -24.37 8.54 -9.99
C SER A 222 -23.80 9.62 -9.07
N VAL A 223 -23.02 9.22 -8.06
CA VAL A 223 -22.36 10.14 -7.11
C VAL A 223 -21.27 10.95 -7.81
N LEU A 224 -20.43 10.30 -8.61
CA LEU A 224 -19.36 10.99 -9.34
C LEU A 224 -19.92 12.00 -10.36
N LYS A 225 -21.01 11.66 -11.07
CA LYS A 225 -21.71 12.59 -11.96
C LYS A 225 -22.27 13.79 -11.20
N GLU A 226 -22.78 13.58 -9.99
CA GLU A 226 -23.26 14.67 -9.13
C GLU A 226 -22.11 15.59 -8.71
N ILE A 227 -20.96 15.03 -8.31
CA ILE A 227 -19.75 15.80 -7.99
C ILE A 227 -19.29 16.62 -9.21
N VAL A 228 -19.17 16.00 -10.38
CA VAL A 228 -18.78 16.68 -11.63
C VAL A 228 -19.74 17.81 -11.97
N SER A 229 -21.05 17.59 -11.81
CA SER A 229 -22.06 18.60 -12.09
C SER A 229 -21.95 19.83 -11.19
N ARG A 230 -21.48 19.68 -9.95
CA ARG A 230 -21.43 20.75 -8.96
C ARG A 230 -20.07 21.44 -8.86
N PHE A 231 -19.00 20.70 -9.12
CA PHE A 231 -17.63 21.12 -8.82
C PHE A 231 -16.72 21.11 -10.06
N SER A 232 -17.27 21.28 -11.27
CA SER A 232 -16.50 21.24 -12.53
C SER A 232 -15.33 22.21 -12.58
N ASP A 233 -15.44 23.33 -11.85
CA ASP A 233 -14.44 24.40 -11.84
C ASP A 233 -13.45 24.26 -10.67
N ASP A 234 -13.63 23.29 -9.77
CA ASP A 234 -12.70 23.00 -8.67
C ASP A 234 -11.70 21.91 -9.09
N ASP A 235 -10.50 22.33 -9.48
CA ASP A 235 -9.44 21.42 -9.91
C ASP A 235 -9.06 20.37 -8.85
N ARG A 236 -9.18 20.68 -7.55
CA ARG A 236 -8.82 19.76 -6.48
C ARG A 236 -9.83 18.62 -6.38
N ILE A 237 -11.12 18.93 -6.41
CA ILE A 237 -12.19 17.93 -6.41
C ILE A 237 -12.16 17.13 -7.71
N MET A 238 -12.00 17.81 -8.85
CA MET A 238 -11.92 17.15 -10.16
C MET A 238 -10.70 16.24 -10.30
N ARG A 239 -9.56 16.54 -9.66
CA ARG A 239 -8.44 15.59 -9.53
C ARG A 239 -8.87 14.31 -8.81
N GLY A 240 -9.60 14.42 -7.69
CA GLY A 240 -10.11 13.26 -6.96
C GLY A 240 -11.08 12.40 -7.78
N VAL A 241 -11.98 13.03 -8.55
CA VAL A 241 -12.86 12.32 -9.50
C VAL A 241 -12.03 11.55 -10.53
N ARG A 242 -11.05 12.20 -11.16
CA ARG A 242 -10.16 11.55 -12.13
C ARG A 242 -9.37 10.41 -11.50
N THR A 243 -8.86 10.56 -10.28
CA THR A 243 -8.16 9.49 -9.56
C THR A 243 -9.04 8.25 -9.42
N ILE A 244 -10.30 8.40 -9.01
CA ILE A 244 -11.23 7.25 -8.86
C ILE A 244 -11.51 6.60 -10.22
N ILE A 245 -11.77 7.41 -11.26
CA ILE A 245 -12.10 6.88 -12.58
C ILE A 245 -10.89 6.21 -13.24
N ASN A 246 -9.70 6.80 -13.12
CA ASN A 246 -8.46 6.30 -13.70
C ASN A 246 -7.83 5.14 -12.92
N SER A 247 -8.37 4.77 -11.76
CA SER A 247 -7.93 3.62 -10.97
C SER A 247 -8.76 2.40 -11.34
N PRO A 248 -8.37 1.62 -12.36
CA PRO A 248 -9.08 0.43 -12.76
C PRO A 248 -9.03 -0.65 -11.67
N ASN A 249 -10.05 -1.51 -11.66
CA ASN A 249 -9.98 -2.73 -10.86
C ASN A 249 -9.00 -3.72 -11.53
N MET A 250 -7.85 -3.95 -10.89
CA MET A 250 -6.80 -4.85 -11.39
C MET A 250 -7.08 -6.33 -11.14
N ALA A 251 -8.14 -6.68 -10.40
CA ALA A 251 -8.39 -8.05 -9.94
C ALA A 251 -8.67 -9.08 -11.07
N SER A 252 -8.93 -8.63 -12.30
CA SER A 252 -9.35 -9.51 -13.40
C SER A 252 -8.53 -9.35 -14.67
N VAL A 253 -7.42 -8.61 -14.64
CA VAL A 253 -6.61 -8.38 -15.84
C VAL A 253 -5.23 -8.99 -15.68
N SER A 254 -4.89 -9.87 -16.62
CA SER A 254 -3.63 -10.61 -16.65
C SER A 254 -2.95 -10.45 -18.01
N GLY A 255 -1.63 -10.39 -18.02
CA GLY A 255 -0.83 -10.29 -19.24
C GLY A 255 -0.05 -8.98 -19.34
N GLU A 256 0.81 -8.88 -20.35
CA GLU A 256 1.78 -7.79 -20.51
C GLU A 256 1.12 -6.40 -20.67
N PHE A 257 -0.11 -6.36 -21.18
CA PHE A 257 -0.89 -5.13 -21.41
C PHE A 257 -2.09 -4.98 -20.44
N ALA A 258 -2.03 -5.60 -19.26
CA ALA A 258 -3.16 -5.65 -18.34
C ALA A 258 -3.71 -4.25 -17.97
N LEU A 259 -2.83 -3.27 -17.76
CA LEU A 259 -3.27 -1.91 -17.41
C LEU A 259 -4.02 -1.22 -18.55
N ALA A 260 -3.50 -1.32 -19.78
CA ALA A 260 -4.14 -0.77 -20.98
C ALA A 260 -5.52 -1.41 -21.24
N GLU A 261 -5.64 -2.72 -21.03
CA GLU A 261 -6.91 -3.43 -21.19
C GLU A 261 -7.93 -3.04 -20.10
N ALA A 262 -7.46 -2.81 -18.87
CA ALA A 262 -8.33 -2.34 -17.79
C ALA A 262 -8.88 -0.94 -18.07
N TRP A 263 -8.05 -0.02 -18.60
CA TRP A 263 -8.52 1.29 -19.04
C TRP A 263 -9.45 1.22 -20.24
N ARG A 264 -9.29 0.25 -21.14
CA ARG A 264 -10.23 0.00 -22.26
C ARG A 264 -11.62 -0.36 -21.73
N VAL A 265 -11.72 -1.30 -20.79
CA VAL A 265 -12.99 -1.67 -20.14
C VAL A 265 -13.59 -0.48 -19.40
N LYS A 266 -12.76 0.30 -18.69
CA LYS A 266 -13.23 1.50 -18.00
C LYS A 266 -13.78 2.55 -18.98
N LYS A 267 -13.11 2.76 -20.11
CA LYS A 267 -13.56 3.64 -21.19
C LYS A 267 -14.96 3.23 -21.70
N GLU A 268 -15.18 1.94 -21.95
CA GLU A 268 -16.49 1.44 -22.36
C GLU A 268 -17.57 1.78 -21.32
N SER A 269 -17.29 1.58 -20.04
CA SER A 269 -18.24 1.89 -18.95
C SER A 269 -18.63 3.37 -18.88
N LEU A 270 -17.71 4.29 -19.18
CA LEU A 270 -17.94 5.73 -19.17
C LEU A 270 -18.78 6.22 -20.34
N THR A 271 -18.94 5.44 -21.41
CA THR A 271 -19.77 5.82 -22.57
C THR A 271 -21.21 6.18 -22.15
N ASN A 272 -21.72 5.52 -21.11
CA ASN A 272 -23.05 5.79 -20.53
C ASN A 272 -23.18 7.18 -19.89
N TRP A 273 -22.10 7.93 -19.73
CA TRP A 273 -22.13 9.31 -19.22
C TRP A 273 -22.41 10.32 -20.32
N LEU A 274 -22.19 9.97 -21.59
CA LEU A 274 -22.49 10.82 -22.74
C LEU A 274 -24.00 11.04 -22.94
N THR A 275 -24.83 10.19 -22.34
CA THR A 275 -26.29 10.29 -22.37
C THR A 275 -26.87 11.08 -21.19
N ASP A 276 -26.03 11.60 -20.29
CA ASP A 276 -26.48 12.40 -19.14
C ASP A 276 -27.17 13.70 -19.61
N GLY A 277 -28.23 14.10 -18.92
CA GLY A 277 -28.98 15.32 -19.24
C GLY A 277 -28.16 16.60 -19.04
N ARG A 278 -27.15 16.56 -18.15
CA ARG A 278 -26.31 17.71 -17.80
C ARG A 278 -25.14 17.86 -18.77
N SER A 279 -25.03 19.04 -19.39
CA SER A 279 -23.96 19.33 -20.36
C SER A 279 -22.55 19.20 -19.77
N VAL A 280 -22.36 19.65 -18.52
CA VAL A 280 -21.08 19.59 -17.80
C VAL A 280 -20.58 18.16 -17.66
N VAL A 281 -21.46 17.22 -17.30
CA VAL A 281 -21.13 15.80 -17.17
C VAL A 281 -20.74 15.20 -18.52
N LYS A 282 -21.46 15.55 -19.60
CA LYS A 282 -21.12 15.11 -20.95
C LYS A 282 -19.76 15.64 -21.41
N SER A 283 -19.49 16.93 -21.22
CA SER A 283 -18.19 17.52 -21.57
C SER A 283 -17.04 16.90 -20.79
N PHE A 284 -17.24 16.61 -19.50
CA PHE A 284 -16.26 15.87 -18.71
C PHE A 284 -16.02 14.47 -19.30
N ALA A 285 -17.09 13.73 -19.61
CA ALA A 285 -16.98 12.38 -20.18
C ALA A 285 -16.26 12.40 -21.53
N GLU A 286 -16.59 13.32 -22.44
CA GLU A 286 -15.91 13.47 -23.74
C GLU A 286 -14.40 13.70 -23.57
N GLN A 287 -14.01 14.65 -22.70
CA GLN A 287 -12.62 14.96 -22.43
C GLN A 287 -11.88 13.77 -21.81
N HIS A 288 -12.53 13.08 -20.88
CA HIS A 288 -11.90 11.98 -20.15
C HIS A 288 -11.81 10.69 -20.98
N LEU A 289 -12.74 10.44 -21.92
CA LEU A 289 -12.61 9.38 -22.91
C LEU A 289 -11.38 9.59 -23.80
N ALA A 290 -11.12 10.84 -24.22
CA ALA A 290 -9.92 11.19 -24.99
C ALA A 290 -8.62 11.15 -24.15
N GLU A 291 -8.71 11.36 -22.84
CA GLU A 291 -7.61 11.14 -21.90
C GLU A 291 -7.27 9.65 -21.77
N LEU A 292 -8.26 8.79 -21.57
CA LEU A 292 -8.08 7.34 -21.51
C LEU A 292 -7.50 6.78 -22.81
N ASP A 293 -7.91 7.29 -23.97
CA ASP A 293 -7.31 6.88 -25.26
C ASP A 293 -5.80 7.15 -25.29
N ARG A 294 -5.37 8.34 -24.84
CA ARG A 294 -3.95 8.69 -24.75
C ARG A 294 -3.22 7.79 -23.76
N MET A 295 -3.82 7.49 -22.60
CA MET A 295 -3.25 6.61 -21.59
C MET A 295 -3.07 5.18 -22.10
N ILE A 296 -4.06 4.64 -22.81
CA ILE A 296 -4.02 3.28 -23.40
C ILE A 296 -2.88 3.18 -24.42
N VAL A 297 -2.75 4.18 -25.31
CA VAL A 297 -1.68 4.21 -26.32
C VAL A 297 -0.30 4.33 -25.66
N ALA A 298 -0.17 5.22 -24.67
CA ALA A 298 1.09 5.41 -23.95
C ALA A 298 1.54 4.14 -23.20
N GLU A 299 0.61 3.45 -22.53
CA GLU A 299 0.92 2.22 -21.80
C GLU A 299 1.32 1.08 -22.73
N ARG A 300 0.67 0.95 -23.89
CA ARG A 300 1.06 -0.03 -24.91
C ARG A 300 2.48 0.22 -25.40
N HIS A 301 2.81 1.46 -25.75
CA HIS A 301 4.17 1.81 -26.16
C HIS A 301 5.20 1.60 -25.05
N ARG A 302 4.86 1.88 -23.79
CA ARG A 302 5.73 1.62 -22.63
C ARG A 302 6.07 0.13 -22.54
N VAL A 303 5.06 -0.73 -22.63
CA VAL A 303 5.23 -2.20 -22.59
C VAL A 303 6.06 -2.71 -23.78
N GLU A 304 5.78 -2.22 -24.99
CA GLU A 304 6.54 -2.57 -26.20
C GLU A 304 8.02 -2.20 -26.08
N ALA A 305 8.32 -0.98 -25.61
CA ALA A 305 9.69 -0.51 -25.41
C ALA A 305 10.44 -1.34 -24.35
N GLU A 306 9.75 -1.70 -23.26
CA GLU A 306 10.30 -2.56 -22.21
C GLU A 306 10.60 -3.97 -22.75
N ARG A 307 9.73 -4.50 -23.61
CA ARG A 307 9.94 -5.79 -24.27
C ARG A 307 11.15 -5.77 -25.20
N GLU A 308 11.27 -4.75 -26.05
CA GLU A 308 12.43 -4.61 -26.93
C GLU A 308 13.74 -4.54 -26.14
N LEU A 309 13.75 -3.83 -25.00
CA LEU A 309 14.92 -3.76 -24.13
C LEU A 309 15.29 -5.14 -23.56
N ARG A 310 14.29 -5.91 -23.11
CA ARG A 310 14.48 -7.28 -22.59
C ARG A 310 14.92 -8.28 -23.67
N GLU A 311 14.55 -8.07 -24.93
CA GLU A 311 15.01 -8.88 -26.06
C GLU A 311 16.47 -8.55 -26.41
N ARG A 312 16.85 -7.26 -26.41
CA ARG A 312 18.23 -6.81 -26.66
C ARG A 312 19.20 -7.32 -25.58
N SER A 313 18.84 -7.19 -24.31
CA SER A 313 19.70 -7.67 -23.21
C SER A 313 19.93 -9.18 -23.25
N ARG A 314 18.89 -9.96 -23.59
CA ARG A 314 19.03 -11.42 -23.76
C ARG A 314 19.97 -11.80 -24.91
N HIS A 315 19.88 -11.09 -26.03
CA HIS A 315 20.78 -11.33 -27.15
C HIS A 315 22.24 -10.96 -26.83
N GLU A 316 22.47 -9.92 -26.03
CA GLU A 316 23.80 -9.55 -25.54
C GLU A 316 24.39 -10.64 -24.63
N ASP A 317 23.61 -11.16 -23.67
CA ASP A 317 24.03 -12.23 -22.76
C ASP A 317 24.32 -13.57 -23.49
N GLU A 318 23.50 -13.94 -24.48
CA GLU A 318 23.70 -15.16 -25.29
C GLU A 318 24.89 -15.05 -26.25
N SER A 319 25.22 -13.84 -26.72
CA SER A 319 26.39 -13.59 -27.57
C SER A 319 27.71 -13.51 -26.79
N GLY A 320 27.64 -13.44 -25.46
CA GLY A 320 28.75 -13.19 -24.55
C GLY A 320 29.42 -14.44 -23.96
N HIS A 321 29.65 -15.52 -24.72
CA HIS A 321 30.63 -16.57 -24.33
C HIS A 321 31.13 -17.43 -25.52
N ASP A 322 32.13 -16.92 -26.25
CA ASP A 322 33.25 -17.73 -26.78
C ASP A 322 34.53 -16.90 -26.77
N HIS A 323 35.02 -16.58 -25.58
CA HIS A 323 36.40 -16.13 -25.41
C HIS A 323 37.14 -17.17 -24.59
N GLY A 324 37.77 -18.08 -25.34
CA GLY A 324 38.65 -19.13 -24.85
C GLY A 324 39.55 -18.65 -23.71
N TYR A 325 39.40 -19.33 -22.57
CA TYR A 325 40.31 -19.22 -21.45
C TYR A 325 41.74 -19.49 -21.91
N ARG A 326 42.56 -18.44 -21.97
CA ARG A 326 44.00 -18.54 -22.18
C ARG A 326 44.71 -18.20 -20.86
N PRO A 327 45.23 -19.18 -20.11
CA PRO A 327 45.92 -18.90 -18.87
C PRO A 327 47.22 -18.14 -19.17
N LYS A 328 47.47 -17.05 -18.44
CA LYS A 328 48.72 -16.29 -18.54
C LYS A 328 49.82 -17.01 -17.76
N PRO A 329 51.02 -17.19 -18.34
CA PRO A 329 52.18 -17.63 -17.58
C PRO A 329 52.73 -16.46 -16.75
N PHE A 330 53.39 -16.84 -15.65
CA PHE A 330 54.02 -15.98 -14.64
C PHE A 330 54.81 -14.78 -15.20
#